data_AF-A0A2N2EC99-F1
#
_entry.id   AF-A0A2N2EC99-F1
#
_cell.length_a   1.000
_cell.length_b   1.000
_cell.length_c   1.000
_cell.angle_alpha   90.00
_cell.angle_beta   90.00
_cell.angle_gamma   90.00
#
_symmetry.space_group_name_H-M   'P 1'
#
loop_
_entity.id
_entity.type
_entity.pdbx_description
1 polymer ?
#
loop_
_entity_poly.entity_id
_entity_poly.type
_entity_poly.pdbx_seq_one_letter_code
_entity_poly.pdbx_strand_id
1 'polypeptide(L)'
;MNLFKITNKKEWDNLNKLIESTWDEENKDIITSIWPNHINASNSRGIGKVERSLFIMFSNMKSFVQNIKLVSKEILELIKHLSSADEENRSILDEEKNMLDKMRYEVENQVEHISQANLLADEMSTSLIETDTFVQTMSKSAELAFTTAAEGQDSIQNSMTQMHCIKEGANSLEEVIQSLKKQSVEIGNMNALITQISEQTNLLALNAAIEAARAGEHGRGFAVVADEIRKLASQTQDSAHNIQFLTQNIQSEITVASELIKDEHEKVDIGIVSFEESEKAFDMIGEYINEVVMNILEVMNSVGKTQISSKSVVEKLEEVGESMHVAVDYTDGMLNAISNQVQISKESNGFIEQLRNMSGSLE
;
A
#
# COMPACT_ATOMS: atom_id res chain seq x y z
N MET A 1 38.58 66.26 -84.82
CA MET A 1 39.73 66.00 -85.72
C MET A 1 40.79 67.07 -85.47
N ASN A 2 41.75 66.76 -84.61
CA ASN A 2 43.14 67.22 -84.70
C ASN A 2 43.92 66.35 -83.71
N LEU A 3 44.38 65.22 -84.24
CA LEU A 3 45.39 64.36 -83.61
C LEU A 3 46.53 65.27 -83.18
N PHE A 4 46.74 65.42 -81.88
CA PHE A 4 47.94 66.04 -81.34
C PHE A 4 49.11 65.17 -81.79
N LYS A 5 49.77 65.60 -82.88
CA LYS A 5 51.08 65.07 -83.27
C LYS A 5 52.03 65.50 -82.17
N ILE A 6 52.33 64.58 -81.28
CA ILE A 6 53.42 64.73 -80.33
C ILE A 6 54.69 64.72 -81.18
N THR A 7 55.23 65.92 -81.39
CA THR A 7 56.37 66.18 -82.27
C THR A 7 57.70 66.03 -81.52
N ASN A 8 57.66 65.75 -80.21
CA ASN A 8 58.84 65.55 -79.39
C ASN A 8 58.84 64.14 -78.79
N LYS A 9 59.56 63.22 -79.44
CA LYS A 9 59.76 61.84 -78.98
C LYS A 9 60.26 61.78 -77.52
N LYS A 10 61.01 62.79 -77.09
CA LYS A 10 61.58 62.90 -75.74
C LYS A 10 60.54 63.20 -74.66
N GLU A 11 59.50 63.97 -74.99
CA GLU A 11 58.38 64.25 -74.07
C GLU A 11 57.45 63.05 -73.96
N TRP A 12 57.19 62.33 -75.06
CA TRP A 12 56.45 61.06 -75.02
C TRP A 12 57.22 60.00 -74.24
N ASP A 13 58.52 59.82 -74.50
CA ASP A 13 59.35 58.85 -73.76
C ASP A 13 59.47 59.20 -72.27
N ASN A 14 59.50 60.49 -71.92
CA ASN A 14 59.48 60.91 -70.51
C ASN A 14 58.12 60.67 -69.86
N LEU A 15 57.01 60.94 -70.56
CA LEU A 15 55.67 60.65 -70.03
C LEU A 15 55.44 59.14 -69.91
N ASN A 16 55.97 58.34 -70.84
CA ASN A 16 55.89 56.88 -70.80
C ASN A 16 56.77 56.31 -69.68
N LYS A 17 57.99 56.81 -69.49
CA LYS A 17 58.83 56.47 -68.32
C LYS A 17 58.21 56.93 -67.01
N LEU A 18 57.48 58.05 -67.00
CA LEU A 18 56.75 58.50 -65.82
C LEU A 18 55.60 57.54 -65.49
N ILE A 19 54.84 57.12 -66.50
CA ILE A 19 53.77 56.13 -66.35
C ILE A 19 54.33 54.77 -65.89
N GLU A 20 55.43 54.29 -66.50
CA GLU A 20 56.10 53.04 -66.11
C GLU A 20 56.73 53.11 -64.71
N SER A 21 57.29 54.25 -64.30
CA SER A 21 57.92 54.43 -62.97
C SER A 21 56.94 54.70 -61.84
N THR A 22 55.72 55.17 -62.13
CA THR A 22 54.70 55.45 -61.10
C THR A 22 54.09 54.21 -60.45
N TRP A 23 54.40 53.01 -60.94
CA TRP A 23 53.88 51.74 -60.45
C TRP A 23 54.90 50.85 -59.73
N ASP A 24 56.15 51.30 -59.54
CA ASP A 24 57.20 50.50 -58.90
C ASP A 24 57.91 51.30 -57.79
N GLU A 25 57.93 50.77 -56.56
CA GLU A 25 58.51 51.44 -55.38
C GLU A 25 60.03 51.64 -55.49
N GLU A 26 60.71 50.88 -56.35
CA GLU A 26 62.16 51.00 -56.59
C GLU A 26 62.57 52.25 -57.40
N ASN A 27 61.62 52.95 -58.06
CA ASN A 27 61.95 54.09 -58.94
C ASN A 27 61.75 55.47 -58.33
N LYS A 28 61.70 55.57 -56.99
CA LYS A 28 61.49 56.82 -56.23
C LYS A 28 62.48 57.93 -56.62
N ASP A 29 63.73 57.57 -56.90
CA ASP A 29 64.78 58.53 -57.30
C ASP A 29 64.63 59.02 -58.75
N ILE A 30 64.02 58.23 -59.63
CA ILE A 30 63.76 58.64 -61.03
C ILE A 30 62.66 59.69 -61.07
N ILE A 31 61.61 59.53 -60.27
CA ILE A 31 60.48 60.49 -60.15
C ILE A 31 60.99 61.87 -59.74
N THR A 32 61.97 61.93 -58.83
CA THR A 32 62.57 63.19 -58.37
C THR A 32 63.52 63.81 -59.39
N SER A 33 64.18 62.99 -60.22
CA SER A 33 65.16 63.47 -61.23
C SER A 33 64.53 64.10 -62.48
N ILE A 34 63.27 63.79 -62.78
CA ILE A 34 62.57 64.29 -63.98
C ILE A 34 61.90 65.66 -63.73
N TRP A 35 61.88 66.15 -62.48
CA TRP A 35 61.23 67.42 -62.12
C TRP A 35 62.26 68.50 -61.75
N PRO A 36 62.50 69.54 -62.59
CA PRO A 36 63.27 70.70 -62.18
C PRO A 36 62.43 71.58 -61.24
N ASN A 37 63.03 72.03 -60.14
CA ASN A 37 62.42 72.91 -59.12
C ASN A 37 62.00 74.33 -59.60
N HIS A 38 61.83 74.57 -60.91
CA HIS A 38 61.28 75.82 -61.44
C HIS A 38 60.51 75.59 -62.74
N ILE A 39 59.18 75.65 -62.70
CA ILE A 39 58.36 75.82 -63.91
C ILE A 39 58.01 77.31 -64.03
N ASN A 40 58.77 78.00 -64.88
CA ASN A 40 58.52 79.39 -65.24
C ASN A 40 57.35 79.44 -66.24
N ALA A 41 56.33 80.23 -65.92
CA ALA A 41 55.07 80.27 -66.63
C ALA A 41 55.12 81.18 -67.87
N SER A 42 55.51 80.66 -69.04
CA SER A 42 55.13 81.23 -70.34
C SER A 42 55.47 80.29 -71.49
N ASN A 43 54.46 79.95 -72.32
CA ASN A 43 54.50 79.16 -73.56
C ASN A 43 54.26 77.63 -73.55
N SER A 44 53.34 77.13 -72.72
CA SER A 44 52.60 75.87 -73.00
C SER A 44 51.24 75.80 -72.27
N ARG A 45 50.32 76.76 -72.54
CA ARG A 45 49.03 76.89 -71.80
C ARG A 45 48.07 75.68 -71.88
N GLY A 46 48.31 74.70 -72.77
CA GLY A 46 47.53 73.46 -72.87
C GLY A 46 48.17 72.24 -72.19
N ILE A 47 49.47 72.02 -72.40
CA ILE A 47 50.18 70.80 -71.96
C ILE A 47 50.38 70.80 -70.43
N GLY A 48 50.81 71.92 -69.83
CA GLY A 48 51.00 72.00 -68.37
C GLY A 48 49.71 71.90 -67.54
N LYS A 49 48.53 72.17 -68.14
CA LYS A 49 47.23 71.93 -67.49
C LYS A 49 46.88 70.45 -67.49
N VAL A 50 47.11 69.76 -68.61
CA VAL A 50 46.87 68.32 -68.74
C VAL A 50 47.83 67.53 -67.84
N GLU A 51 49.11 67.90 -67.78
CA GLU A 51 50.09 67.28 -66.88
C GLU A 51 49.72 67.46 -65.40
N ARG A 52 49.26 68.66 -65.01
CA ARG A 52 48.80 68.92 -63.64
C ARG A 52 47.52 68.15 -63.30
N SER A 53 46.58 68.05 -64.25
CA SER A 53 45.36 67.24 -64.08
C SER A 53 45.64 65.75 -64.01
N LEU A 54 46.57 65.22 -64.82
CA LEU A 54 47.04 63.83 -64.74
C LEU A 54 47.74 63.56 -63.42
N PHE A 55 48.59 64.48 -62.93
CA PHE A 55 49.22 64.34 -61.62
C PHE A 55 48.21 64.27 -60.48
N ILE A 56 47.20 65.16 -60.48
CA ILE A 56 46.11 65.12 -59.49
C ILE A 56 45.33 63.80 -59.60
N MET A 57 45.04 63.34 -60.83
CA MET A 57 44.37 62.06 -61.07
C MET A 57 45.19 60.87 -60.54
N PHE A 58 46.49 60.80 -60.84
CA PHE A 58 47.36 59.74 -60.33
C PHE A 58 47.51 59.78 -58.81
N SER A 59 47.62 60.97 -58.21
CA SER A 59 47.64 61.15 -56.75
C SER A 59 46.32 60.67 -56.12
N ASN A 60 45.17 61.00 -56.73
CA ASN A 60 43.87 60.55 -56.27
C ASN A 60 43.67 59.04 -56.45
N MET A 61 44.14 58.46 -57.57
CA MET A 61 44.13 57.01 -57.80
C MET A 61 45.01 56.29 -56.80
N LYS A 62 46.20 56.82 -56.48
CA LYS A 62 47.10 56.26 -55.46
C LYS A 62 46.44 56.27 -54.08
N SER A 63 45.85 57.40 -53.68
CA SER A 63 45.12 57.49 -52.41
C SER A 63 43.90 56.56 -52.39
N PHE A 64 43.18 56.42 -53.50
CA PHE A 64 42.05 55.50 -53.63
C PHE A 64 42.48 54.03 -53.50
N VAL A 65 43.57 53.62 -54.16
CA VAL A 65 44.15 52.27 -54.02
C VAL A 65 44.61 52.02 -52.58
N GLN A 66 45.24 53.00 -51.93
CA GLN A 66 45.62 52.90 -50.51
C GLN A 66 44.40 52.73 -49.59
N ASN A 67 43.33 53.49 -49.83
CA ASN A 67 42.08 53.35 -49.08
C ASN A 67 41.42 51.98 -49.34
N ILE A 68 41.44 51.47 -50.58
CA ILE A 68 40.97 50.11 -50.90
C ILE A 68 41.77 49.06 -50.13
N LYS A 69 43.10 49.18 -50.06
CA LYS A 69 43.95 48.26 -49.30
C LYS A 69 43.64 48.30 -47.80
N LEU A 70 43.39 49.48 -47.24
CA LEU A 70 43.04 49.63 -45.83
C LEU A 70 41.68 48.98 -45.52
N VAL A 71 40.65 49.27 -46.34
CA VAL A 71 39.32 48.66 -46.20
C VAL A 71 39.37 47.14 -46.41
N SER A 72 40.15 46.65 -47.37
CA SER A 72 40.34 45.20 -47.59
C SER A 72 40.92 44.51 -46.35
N LYS A 73 41.91 45.14 -45.71
CA LYS A 73 42.51 44.62 -44.47
C LYS A 73 41.50 44.58 -43.32
N GLU A 74 40.68 45.62 -43.15
CA GLU A 74 39.61 45.64 -42.15
C GLU A 74 38.55 44.55 -42.44
N ILE A 75 38.19 44.32 -43.71
CA ILE A 75 37.28 43.24 -44.11
C ILE A 75 37.88 41.86 -43.78
N LEU A 76 39.16 41.63 -44.05
CA LEU A 76 39.83 40.36 -43.71
C LEU A 76 39.83 40.09 -42.20
N GLU A 77 40.03 41.11 -41.37
CA GLU A 77 39.94 40.99 -39.92
C GLU A 77 38.51 40.66 -39.47
N LEU A 78 37.50 41.34 -40.04
CA LEU A 78 36.08 41.06 -39.77
C LEU A 78 35.68 39.64 -40.18
N ILE A 79 36.15 39.16 -41.34
CA ILE A 79 35.95 37.78 -41.83
C ILE A 79 36.53 36.77 -40.84
N LYS A 80 37.71 37.04 -40.28
CA LYS A 80 38.34 36.16 -39.28
C LYS A 80 37.48 36.06 -38.02
N HIS A 81 36.98 37.19 -37.52
CA HIS A 81 36.04 37.21 -36.39
C HIS A 81 34.74 36.47 -36.71
N LEU A 82 34.14 36.73 -37.88
CA LEU A 82 32.90 36.10 -38.31
C LEU A 82 33.06 34.58 -38.50
N SER A 83 34.20 34.12 -39.01
CA SER A 83 34.52 32.69 -39.15
C SER A 83 34.60 31.99 -37.79
N SER A 84 35.24 32.65 -36.80
CA SER A 84 35.33 32.12 -35.43
C SER A 84 33.95 32.04 -34.77
N ALA A 85 33.13 33.08 -34.95
CA ALA A 85 31.78 33.11 -34.40
C ALA A 85 30.86 32.06 -35.06
N ASP A 86 30.97 31.84 -36.37
CA ASP A 86 30.22 30.80 -37.07
C ASP A 86 30.62 29.39 -36.61
N GLU A 87 31.91 29.12 -36.40
CA GLU A 87 32.37 27.82 -35.89
C GLU A 87 31.90 27.57 -34.44
N GLU A 88 31.95 28.58 -33.59
CA GLU A 88 31.39 28.52 -32.23
C GLU A 88 29.88 28.27 -32.27
N ASN A 89 29.15 28.98 -33.13
CA ASN A 89 27.71 28.81 -33.32
C ASN A 89 27.37 27.38 -33.80
N ARG A 90 28.17 26.79 -34.69
CA ARG A 90 27.99 25.40 -35.14
C ARG A 90 28.19 24.40 -33.99
N SER A 91 29.15 24.64 -33.12
CA SER A 91 29.37 23.81 -31.93
C SER A 91 28.17 23.86 -30.99
N ILE A 92 27.64 25.07 -30.73
CA ILE A 92 26.43 25.26 -29.90
C ILE A 92 25.23 24.54 -30.52
N LEU A 93 25.03 24.65 -31.84
CA LEU A 93 23.92 23.98 -32.53
C LEU A 93 23.99 22.45 -32.43
N ASP A 94 25.20 21.86 -32.46
CA ASP A 94 25.36 20.41 -32.28
C ASP A 94 25.05 19.98 -30.84
N GLU A 95 25.48 20.77 -29.85
CA GLU A 95 25.14 20.54 -28.44
C GLU A 95 23.62 20.66 -28.18
N GLU A 96 22.97 21.71 -28.70
CA GLU A 96 21.52 21.90 -28.59
C GLU A 96 20.75 20.75 -29.24
N LYS A 97 21.18 20.31 -30.42
CA LYS A 97 20.56 19.15 -31.09
C LYS A 97 20.66 17.89 -30.24
N ASN A 98 21.85 17.60 -29.72
CA ASN A 98 22.07 16.43 -28.85
C ASN A 98 21.21 16.51 -27.57
N MET A 99 21.02 17.71 -27.03
CA MET A 99 20.14 17.92 -25.87
C MET A 99 18.66 17.70 -26.22
N LEU A 100 18.20 18.15 -27.39
CA LEU A 100 16.82 17.92 -27.85
C LEU A 100 16.52 16.46 -28.16
N ASP A 101 17.46 15.73 -28.76
CA ASP A 101 17.27 14.28 -28.99
C ASP A 101 17.11 13.53 -27.66
N LYS A 102 17.87 13.91 -26.63
CA LYS A 102 17.67 13.39 -25.26
C LYS A 102 16.32 13.81 -24.67
N MET A 103 15.92 15.07 -24.85
CA MET A 103 14.64 15.57 -24.35
C MET A 103 13.46 14.82 -24.99
N ARG A 104 13.49 14.57 -26.30
CA ARG A 104 12.47 13.77 -26.99
C ARG A 104 12.37 12.37 -26.40
N TYR A 105 13.52 11.71 -26.20
CA TYR A 105 13.56 10.37 -25.58
C TYR A 105 12.96 10.35 -24.17
N GLU A 106 13.28 11.34 -23.33
CA GLU A 106 12.71 11.45 -21.98
C GLU A 106 11.20 11.73 -22.00
N VAL A 107 10.72 12.58 -22.91
CA VAL A 107 9.28 12.86 -23.06
C VAL A 107 8.52 11.61 -23.51
N GLU A 108 9.06 10.84 -24.48
CA GLU A 108 8.48 9.56 -24.93
C GLU A 108 8.38 8.56 -23.77
N ASN A 109 9.46 8.41 -22.98
CA ASN A 109 9.45 7.55 -21.80
C ASN A 109 8.42 8.02 -20.75
N GLN A 110 8.28 9.33 -20.55
CA GLN A 110 7.32 9.87 -19.59
C GLN A 110 5.87 9.58 -20.01
N VAL A 111 5.56 9.63 -21.31
CA VAL A 111 4.26 9.21 -21.85
C VAL A 111 3.97 7.73 -21.55
N GLU A 112 4.97 6.86 -21.69
CA GLU A 112 4.84 5.44 -21.34
C GLU A 112 4.58 5.26 -19.83
N HIS A 113 5.34 5.94 -18.97
CA HIS A 113 5.14 5.89 -17.52
C HIS A 113 3.74 6.37 -17.09
N ILE A 114 3.20 7.41 -17.74
CA ILE A 114 1.83 7.88 -17.48
C ILE A 114 0.80 6.81 -17.86
N SER A 115 1.00 6.14 -19.01
CA SER A 115 0.13 5.04 -19.43
C SER A 115 0.15 3.88 -18.42
N GLN A 116 1.34 3.48 -17.95
CA GLN A 116 1.48 2.45 -16.92
C GLN A 116 0.84 2.87 -15.58
N ALA A 117 1.02 4.13 -15.17
CA ALA A 117 0.41 4.65 -13.95
C ALA A 117 -1.13 4.65 -14.02
N ASN A 118 -1.71 4.92 -15.19
CA ASN A 118 -3.16 4.83 -15.41
C ASN A 118 -3.68 3.39 -15.25
N LEU A 119 -2.95 2.39 -15.78
CA LEU A 119 -3.30 0.97 -15.59
C LEU A 119 -3.30 0.58 -14.11
N LEU A 120 -2.25 0.98 -13.37
CA LEU A 120 -2.16 0.72 -11.92
C LEU A 120 -3.29 1.41 -11.14
N ALA A 121 -3.72 2.60 -11.56
CA ALA A 121 -4.84 3.30 -10.93
C ALA A 121 -6.18 2.58 -11.18
N ASP A 122 -6.39 2.02 -12.38
CA ASP A 122 -7.58 1.22 -12.71
C ASP A 122 -7.61 -0.13 -11.96
N GLU A 123 -6.46 -0.81 -11.87
CA GLU A 123 -6.29 -2.00 -11.04
C GLU A 123 -6.59 -1.69 -9.57
N MET A 124 -6.07 -0.57 -9.04
CA MET A 124 -6.37 -0.13 -7.68
C MET A 124 -7.87 0.14 -7.47
N SER A 125 -8.54 0.76 -8.44
CA SER A 125 -10.00 0.98 -8.39
C SER A 125 -10.76 -0.35 -8.32
N THR A 126 -10.36 -1.34 -9.13
CA THR A 126 -10.95 -2.67 -9.12
C THR A 126 -10.74 -3.37 -7.78
N SER A 127 -9.52 -3.38 -7.23
CA SER A 127 -9.24 -3.95 -5.92
C SER A 127 -9.99 -3.27 -4.78
N LEU A 128 -10.25 -1.96 -4.87
CA LEU A 128 -11.07 -1.25 -3.89
C LEU A 128 -12.53 -1.70 -3.91
N ILE A 129 -13.11 -1.95 -5.10
CA ILE A 129 -14.46 -2.50 -5.23
C ILE A 129 -14.52 -3.91 -4.62
N GLU A 130 -13.55 -4.76 -4.92
CA GLU A 130 -13.45 -6.10 -4.32
C GLU A 130 -13.35 -6.02 -2.79
N THR A 131 -12.51 -5.12 -2.28
CA THR A 131 -12.37 -4.90 -0.83
C THR A 131 -13.68 -4.43 -0.20
N ASP A 132 -14.44 -3.53 -0.84
CA ASP A 132 -15.75 -3.11 -0.36
C ASP A 132 -16.72 -4.30 -0.25
N THR A 133 -16.80 -5.15 -1.29
CA THR A 133 -17.66 -6.35 -1.25
C THR A 133 -17.24 -7.35 -0.17
N PHE A 134 -15.92 -7.48 0.07
CA PHE A 134 -15.39 -8.32 1.12
C PHE A 134 -15.79 -7.79 2.50
N VAL A 135 -15.68 -6.48 2.71
CA VAL A 135 -16.07 -5.82 3.97
C VAL A 135 -17.57 -5.95 4.25
N GLN A 136 -18.43 -5.84 3.22
CA GLN A 136 -19.87 -6.10 3.36
C GLN A 136 -20.15 -7.55 3.78
N THR A 137 -19.43 -8.50 3.19
CA THR A 137 -19.55 -9.93 3.55
C THR A 137 -19.09 -10.19 4.98
N MET A 138 -18.01 -9.53 5.40
CA MET A 138 -17.48 -9.59 6.76
C MET A 138 -18.49 -9.02 7.77
N SER A 139 -19.14 -7.90 7.44
CA SER A 139 -20.22 -7.31 8.24
C SER A 139 -21.39 -8.26 8.44
N LYS A 140 -21.86 -8.91 7.38
CA LYS A 140 -22.93 -9.91 7.47
C LYS A 140 -22.52 -11.12 8.30
N SER A 141 -21.26 -11.55 8.18
CA SER A 141 -20.73 -12.68 8.95
C SER A 141 -20.63 -12.34 10.45
N ALA A 142 -20.24 -11.11 10.79
CA ALA A 142 -20.21 -10.62 12.16
C ALA A 142 -21.62 -10.54 12.77
N GLU A 143 -22.61 -10.06 12.00
CA GLU A 143 -24.02 -10.04 12.43
C GLU A 143 -24.57 -11.44 12.70
N LEU A 144 -24.26 -12.41 11.82
CA LEU A 144 -24.65 -13.80 12.01
C LEU A 144 -23.96 -14.40 13.24
N ALA A 145 -22.66 -14.14 13.44
CA ALA A 145 -21.92 -14.59 14.60
C ALA A 145 -22.51 -14.00 15.89
N PHE A 146 -22.90 -12.73 15.89
CA PHE A 146 -23.53 -12.08 17.04
C PHE A 146 -24.84 -12.77 17.40
N THR A 147 -25.70 -12.99 16.40
CA THR A 147 -26.99 -13.66 16.60
C THR A 147 -26.79 -15.09 17.12
N THR A 148 -25.84 -15.84 16.55
CA THR A 148 -25.54 -17.21 16.97
C THR A 148 -24.98 -17.27 18.39
N ALA A 149 -24.12 -16.30 18.77
CA ALA A 149 -23.60 -16.21 20.14
C ALA A 149 -24.71 -15.90 21.14
N ALA A 150 -25.63 -14.97 20.81
CA ALA A 150 -26.79 -14.65 21.64
C ALA A 150 -27.72 -15.86 21.82
N GLU A 151 -28.03 -16.60 20.76
CA GLU A 151 -28.80 -17.84 20.83
C GLU A 151 -28.09 -18.91 21.70
N GLY A 152 -26.76 -18.99 21.61
CA GLY A 152 -25.94 -19.85 22.46
C GLY A 152 -26.05 -19.49 23.94
N GLN A 153 -26.01 -18.19 24.25
CA GLN A 153 -26.15 -17.69 25.61
C GLN A 153 -27.54 -17.97 26.21
N ASP A 154 -28.61 -17.75 25.42
CA ASP A 154 -29.97 -18.13 25.83
C ASP A 154 -30.10 -19.63 26.12
N SER A 155 -29.44 -20.47 25.31
CA SER A 155 -29.42 -21.93 25.50
C SER A 155 -28.70 -22.34 26.79
N ILE A 156 -27.57 -21.70 27.11
CA ILE A 156 -26.85 -21.91 28.38
C ILE A 156 -27.69 -21.46 29.57
N GLN A 157 -28.34 -20.30 29.49
CA GLN A 157 -29.21 -19.81 30.56
C GLN A 157 -30.38 -20.75 30.85
N ASN A 158 -30.99 -21.30 29.80
CA ASN A 158 -32.03 -22.32 29.93
C ASN A 158 -31.47 -23.59 30.57
N SER A 159 -30.27 -24.02 30.20
CA SER A 159 -29.62 -25.21 30.76
C SER A 159 -29.25 -25.03 32.24
N MET A 160 -28.77 -23.85 32.64
CA MET A 160 -28.55 -23.50 34.05
C MET A 160 -29.84 -23.58 34.86
N THR A 161 -30.94 -23.05 34.32
CA THR A 161 -32.25 -23.15 34.97
C THR A 161 -32.67 -24.61 35.19
N GLN A 162 -32.46 -25.47 34.19
CA GLN A 162 -32.72 -26.91 34.34
C GLN A 162 -31.83 -27.57 35.38
N MET A 163 -30.54 -27.19 35.49
CA MET A 163 -29.66 -27.72 36.53
C MET A 163 -30.07 -27.29 37.94
N HIS A 164 -30.57 -26.07 38.10
CA HIS A 164 -31.14 -25.66 39.38
C HIS A 164 -32.37 -26.50 39.76
N CYS A 165 -33.27 -26.77 38.81
CA CYS A 165 -34.40 -27.68 39.03
C CYS A 165 -33.95 -29.10 39.41
N ILE A 166 -32.90 -29.62 38.77
CA ILE A 166 -32.33 -30.94 39.10
C ILE A 166 -31.74 -30.93 40.52
N LYS A 167 -31.02 -29.85 40.89
CA LYS A 167 -30.47 -29.67 42.25
C LYS A 167 -31.56 -29.66 43.31
N GLU A 168 -32.67 -28.97 43.07
CA GLU A 168 -33.83 -28.96 43.97
C GLU A 168 -34.50 -30.34 44.08
N GLY A 169 -34.61 -31.07 42.95
CA GLY A 169 -35.09 -32.44 42.93
C GLY A 169 -34.21 -33.40 43.73
N ALA A 170 -32.88 -33.28 43.61
CA ALA A 170 -31.92 -34.07 44.36
C ALA A 170 -32.01 -33.79 45.87
N ASN A 171 -32.12 -32.51 46.27
CA ASN A 171 -32.32 -32.13 47.68
C ASN A 171 -33.62 -32.76 48.24
N SER A 172 -34.70 -32.70 47.48
CA SER A 172 -35.99 -33.27 47.88
C SER A 172 -35.91 -34.80 48.04
N LEU A 173 -35.17 -35.47 47.14
CA LEU A 173 -34.95 -36.91 47.22
C LEU A 173 -34.09 -37.28 48.45
N GLU A 174 -33.08 -36.47 48.78
CA GLU A 174 -32.28 -36.64 49.98
C GLU A 174 -33.15 -36.63 51.24
N GLU A 175 -34.07 -35.66 51.36
CA GLU A 175 -35.03 -35.58 52.48
C GLU A 175 -35.90 -36.84 52.61
N VAL A 176 -36.38 -37.37 51.48
CA VAL A 176 -37.17 -38.61 51.44
C VAL A 176 -36.34 -39.80 51.90
N ILE A 177 -35.09 -39.93 51.45
CA ILE A 177 -34.19 -41.01 51.87
C ILE A 177 -33.87 -40.91 53.36
N GLN A 178 -33.62 -39.71 53.88
CA GLN A 178 -33.40 -39.51 55.31
C GLN A 178 -34.63 -39.90 56.15
N SER A 179 -35.83 -39.57 55.66
CA SER A 179 -37.10 -39.98 56.28
C SER A 179 -37.27 -41.51 56.28
N LEU A 180 -37.03 -42.17 55.14
CA LEU A 180 -37.08 -43.63 55.01
C LEU A 180 -36.06 -44.31 55.94
N LYS A 181 -34.85 -43.76 56.06
CA LYS A 181 -33.83 -44.24 56.98
C LYS A 181 -34.34 -44.23 58.41
N LYS A 182 -34.95 -43.12 58.84
CA LYS A 182 -35.52 -42.99 60.19
C LYS A 182 -36.65 -44.00 60.43
N GLN A 183 -37.59 -44.12 59.49
CA GLN A 183 -38.70 -45.07 59.58
C GLN A 183 -38.21 -46.53 59.65
N SER A 184 -37.22 -46.89 58.84
CA SER A 184 -36.65 -48.24 58.82
C SER A 184 -35.93 -48.59 60.14
N VAL A 185 -35.27 -47.61 60.78
CA VAL A 185 -34.70 -47.78 62.12
C VAL A 185 -35.81 -47.99 63.17
N GLU A 186 -36.90 -47.23 63.10
CA GLU A 186 -38.05 -47.40 64.01
C GLU A 186 -38.70 -48.79 63.85
N ILE A 187 -38.89 -49.27 62.62
CA ILE A 187 -39.38 -50.63 62.36
C ILE A 187 -38.45 -51.68 62.95
N GLY A 188 -37.14 -51.52 62.80
CA GLY A 188 -36.14 -52.40 63.40
C GLY A 188 -36.27 -52.47 64.93
N ASN A 189 -36.47 -51.32 65.58
CA ASN A 189 -36.68 -51.25 67.03
C ASN A 189 -37.99 -51.91 67.47
N MET A 190 -39.09 -51.71 66.74
CA MET A 190 -40.37 -52.38 67.03
C MET A 190 -40.27 -53.89 66.85
N ASN A 191 -39.59 -54.35 65.79
CA ASN A 191 -39.41 -55.77 65.54
C ASN A 191 -38.54 -56.44 66.62
N ALA A 192 -37.51 -55.75 67.13
CA ALA A 192 -36.73 -56.23 68.27
C ALA A 192 -37.58 -56.42 69.53
N LEU A 193 -38.52 -55.49 69.79
CA LEU A 193 -39.47 -55.62 70.89
C LEU A 193 -40.43 -56.82 70.69
N ILE A 194 -40.92 -57.05 69.47
CA ILE A 194 -41.77 -58.21 69.14
C ILE A 194 -41.01 -59.52 69.39
N THR A 195 -39.74 -59.60 68.98
CA THR A 195 -38.88 -60.76 69.25
C THR A 195 -38.76 -61.02 70.75
N GLN A 196 -38.50 -59.97 71.55
CA GLN A 196 -38.43 -60.08 73.02
C GLN A 196 -39.75 -60.54 73.64
N ILE A 197 -40.89 -59.98 73.21
CA ILE A 197 -42.22 -60.38 73.70
C ILE A 197 -42.52 -61.83 73.34
N SER A 198 -42.18 -62.26 72.12
CA SER A 198 -42.41 -63.63 71.65
C SER A 198 -41.56 -64.63 72.45
N GLU A 199 -40.31 -64.31 72.72
CA GLU A 199 -39.41 -65.13 73.54
C GLU A 199 -39.89 -65.24 74.99
N GLN A 200 -40.34 -64.12 75.59
CA GLN A 200 -40.97 -64.14 76.91
C GLN A 200 -42.27 -64.96 76.93
N THR A 201 -43.10 -64.83 75.89
CA THR A 201 -44.37 -65.57 75.78
C THR A 201 -44.11 -67.06 75.62
N ASN A 202 -43.09 -67.44 74.84
CA ASN A 202 -42.64 -68.82 74.68
C ASN A 202 -42.18 -69.43 76.00
N LEU A 203 -41.40 -68.67 76.80
CA LEU A 203 -40.98 -69.08 78.14
C LEU A 203 -42.14 -69.20 79.13
N LEU A 204 -43.08 -68.25 79.12
CA LEU A 204 -44.29 -68.31 79.95
C LEU A 204 -45.16 -69.52 79.59
N ALA A 205 -45.37 -69.79 78.31
CA ALA A 205 -46.12 -70.92 77.82
C ALA A 205 -45.45 -72.26 78.18
N LEU A 206 -44.11 -72.32 78.10
CA LEU A 206 -43.34 -73.48 78.55
C LEU A 206 -43.56 -73.74 80.05
N ASN A 207 -43.46 -72.70 80.88
CA ASN A 207 -43.70 -72.81 82.33
C ASN A 207 -45.14 -73.27 82.62
N ALA A 208 -46.13 -72.76 81.88
CA ALA A 208 -47.52 -73.18 82.00
C ALA A 208 -47.74 -74.65 81.58
N ALA A 209 -47.08 -75.10 80.51
CA ALA A 209 -47.14 -76.49 80.06
C ALA A 209 -46.52 -77.45 81.09
N ILE A 210 -45.41 -77.05 81.73
CA ILE A 210 -44.78 -77.80 82.82
C ILE A 210 -45.74 -77.93 84.01
N GLU A 211 -46.37 -76.83 84.44
CA GLU A 211 -47.27 -76.86 85.60
C GLU A 211 -48.59 -77.59 85.29
N ALA A 212 -49.07 -77.51 84.05
CA ALA A 212 -50.23 -78.28 83.58
C ALA A 212 -49.94 -79.79 83.55
N ALA A 213 -48.74 -80.21 83.13
CA ALA A 213 -48.30 -81.59 83.21
C ALA A 213 -48.19 -82.07 84.67
N ARG A 214 -47.76 -81.18 85.58
CA ARG A 214 -47.65 -81.45 87.01
C ARG A 214 -49.00 -81.67 87.70
N ALA A 215 -50.06 -81.03 87.22
CA ALA A 215 -51.44 -81.20 87.71
C ALA A 215 -52.12 -82.50 87.22
N GLY A 216 -51.45 -83.31 86.38
CA GLY A 216 -51.94 -84.61 85.92
C GLY A 216 -53.22 -84.51 85.09
N GLU A 217 -54.21 -85.36 85.38
CA GLU A 217 -55.49 -85.41 84.65
C GLU A 217 -56.29 -84.09 84.73
N HIS A 218 -56.14 -83.31 85.81
CA HIS A 218 -56.83 -82.04 85.97
C HIS A 218 -56.21 -80.89 85.14
N GLY A 219 -54.95 -81.01 84.74
CA GLY A 219 -54.22 -80.01 83.95
C GLY A 219 -54.27 -80.23 82.44
N ARG A 220 -54.89 -81.32 81.98
CA ARG A 220 -54.81 -81.79 80.59
C ARG A 220 -55.32 -80.78 79.56
N GLY A 221 -56.40 -80.05 79.87
CA GLY A 221 -56.91 -78.96 79.03
C GLY A 221 -55.99 -77.73 79.00
N PHE A 222 -55.37 -77.39 80.14
CA PHE A 222 -54.39 -76.30 80.22
C PHE A 222 -53.09 -76.62 79.48
N ALA A 223 -52.66 -77.89 79.48
CA ALA A 223 -51.47 -78.32 78.76
C ALA A 223 -51.61 -78.11 77.24
N VAL A 224 -52.78 -78.43 76.67
CA VAL A 224 -53.07 -78.21 75.24
C VAL A 224 -53.04 -76.72 74.89
N VAL A 225 -53.63 -75.86 75.74
CA VAL A 225 -53.60 -74.40 75.52
C VAL A 225 -52.18 -73.85 75.63
N ALA A 226 -51.40 -74.31 76.62
CA ALA A 226 -50.02 -73.88 76.80
C ALA A 226 -49.13 -74.28 75.61
N ASP A 227 -49.27 -75.49 75.08
CA ASP A 227 -48.55 -75.92 73.88
C ASP A 227 -48.96 -75.12 72.62
N GLU A 228 -50.23 -74.77 72.47
CA GLU A 228 -50.68 -73.93 71.34
C GLU A 228 -50.14 -72.50 71.45
N ILE A 229 -50.14 -71.90 72.65
CA ILE A 229 -49.50 -70.59 72.90
C ILE A 229 -48.00 -70.67 72.60
N ARG A 230 -47.33 -71.74 73.04
CA ARG A 230 -45.89 -71.95 72.77
C ARG A 230 -45.60 -72.00 71.27
N LYS A 231 -46.43 -72.73 70.52
CA LYS A 231 -46.33 -72.82 69.07
C LYS A 231 -46.55 -71.47 68.38
N LEU A 232 -47.57 -70.71 68.79
CA LEU A 232 -47.82 -69.35 68.29
C LEU A 232 -46.66 -68.39 68.61
N ALA A 233 -46.08 -68.48 69.80
CA ALA A 233 -44.92 -67.68 70.19
C ALA A 233 -43.68 -68.00 69.33
N SER A 234 -43.41 -69.29 69.07
CA SER A 234 -42.34 -69.72 68.15
C SER A 234 -42.57 -69.22 66.72
N GLN A 235 -43.80 -69.34 66.21
CA GLN A 235 -44.15 -68.84 64.87
C GLN A 235 -44.01 -67.31 64.76
N THR A 236 -44.33 -66.59 65.84
CA THR A 236 -44.17 -65.13 65.91
C THR A 236 -42.68 -64.77 65.92
N GLN A 237 -41.86 -65.51 66.65
CA GLN A 237 -40.40 -65.33 66.67
C GLN A 237 -39.77 -65.58 65.29
N ASP A 238 -40.16 -66.64 64.59
CA ASP A 238 -39.70 -66.93 63.23
C ASP A 238 -40.10 -65.80 62.25
N SER A 239 -41.33 -65.30 62.38
CA SER A 239 -41.84 -64.18 61.57
C SER A 239 -41.08 -62.88 61.85
N ALA A 240 -40.81 -62.58 63.13
CA ALA A 240 -40.03 -61.42 63.53
C ALA A 240 -38.58 -61.51 63.01
N HIS A 241 -37.97 -62.70 62.99
CA HIS A 241 -36.66 -62.89 62.37
C HIS A 241 -36.68 -62.59 60.87
N ASN A 242 -37.72 -63.03 60.14
CA ASN A 242 -37.85 -62.73 58.71
C ASN A 242 -38.02 -61.22 58.47
N ILE A 243 -38.83 -60.53 59.29
CA ILE A 243 -38.98 -59.06 59.24
C ILE A 243 -37.64 -58.36 59.53
N GLN A 244 -36.85 -58.87 60.47
CA GLN A 244 -35.52 -58.33 60.77
C GLN A 244 -34.61 -58.38 59.55
N PHE A 245 -34.56 -59.53 58.87
CA PHE A 245 -33.74 -59.70 57.66
C PHE A 245 -34.18 -58.74 56.54
N LEU A 246 -35.49 -58.63 56.29
CA LEU A 246 -36.02 -57.67 55.31
C LEU A 246 -35.69 -56.22 55.68
N THR A 247 -35.82 -55.87 56.95
CA THR A 247 -35.53 -54.51 57.44
C THR A 247 -34.05 -54.18 57.26
N GLN A 248 -33.14 -55.11 57.56
CA GLN A 248 -31.70 -54.93 57.35
C GLN A 248 -31.36 -54.73 55.87
N ASN A 249 -31.99 -55.49 54.97
CA ASN A 249 -31.81 -55.30 53.52
C ASN A 249 -32.29 -53.91 53.07
N ILE A 250 -33.46 -53.47 53.53
CA ILE A 250 -33.98 -52.12 53.25
C ILE A 250 -33.02 -51.03 53.77
N GLN A 251 -32.46 -51.18 54.98
CA GLN A 251 -31.48 -50.24 55.53
C GLN A 251 -30.20 -50.17 54.69
N SER A 252 -29.74 -51.30 54.18
CA SER A 252 -28.61 -51.38 53.26
C SER A 252 -28.90 -50.64 51.95
N GLU A 253 -30.04 -50.91 51.32
CA GLU A 253 -30.47 -50.23 50.09
C GLU A 253 -30.62 -48.72 50.27
N ILE A 254 -31.19 -48.26 51.40
CA ILE A 254 -31.27 -46.84 51.77
C ILE A 254 -29.88 -46.20 51.88
N THR A 255 -28.90 -46.93 52.43
CA THR A 255 -27.53 -46.42 52.57
C THR A 255 -26.87 -46.25 51.21
N VAL A 256 -27.00 -47.24 50.32
CA VAL A 256 -26.51 -47.15 48.94
C VAL A 256 -27.18 -45.98 48.21
N ALA A 257 -28.49 -45.84 48.32
CA ALA A 257 -29.22 -44.76 47.68
C ALA A 257 -28.80 -43.37 48.21
N SER A 258 -28.49 -43.26 49.51
CA SER A 258 -27.94 -42.02 50.10
C SER A 258 -26.56 -41.66 49.54
N GLU A 259 -25.69 -42.64 49.29
CA GLU A 259 -24.38 -42.40 48.68
C GLU A 259 -24.52 -41.95 47.22
N LEU A 260 -25.43 -42.57 46.46
CA LEU A 260 -25.70 -42.18 45.07
C LEU A 260 -26.23 -40.74 44.96
N ILE A 261 -27.12 -40.31 45.85
CA ILE A 261 -27.62 -38.93 45.85
C ILE A 261 -26.48 -37.93 46.15
N LYS A 262 -25.58 -38.27 47.08
CA LYS A 262 -24.44 -37.41 47.39
C LYS A 262 -23.51 -37.25 46.18
N ASP A 263 -23.25 -38.32 45.45
CA ASP A 263 -22.48 -38.29 44.20
C ASP A 263 -23.19 -37.46 43.11
N GLU A 264 -24.52 -37.59 42.99
CA GLU A 264 -25.31 -36.75 42.06
C GLU A 264 -25.26 -35.25 42.42
N HIS A 265 -25.28 -34.89 43.71
CA HIS A 265 -25.09 -33.50 44.12
C HIS A 265 -23.77 -32.91 43.64
N GLU A 266 -22.68 -33.65 43.80
CA GLU A 266 -21.36 -33.21 43.36
C GLU A 266 -21.32 -33.01 41.84
N LYS A 267 -21.90 -33.93 41.06
CA LYS A 267 -21.98 -33.79 39.59
C LYS A 267 -22.82 -32.60 39.15
N VAL A 268 -23.95 -32.34 39.82
CA VAL A 268 -24.81 -31.19 39.51
C VAL A 268 -24.08 -29.88 39.81
N ASP A 269 -23.36 -29.80 40.93
CA ASP A 269 -22.56 -28.62 41.27
C ASP A 269 -21.44 -28.37 40.26
N ILE A 270 -20.73 -29.42 39.82
CA ILE A 270 -19.75 -29.32 38.74
C ILE A 270 -20.42 -28.85 37.43
N GLY A 271 -21.60 -29.36 37.12
CA GLY A 271 -22.37 -28.95 35.95
C GLY A 271 -22.74 -27.47 35.96
N ILE A 272 -23.19 -26.93 37.10
CA ILE A 272 -23.50 -25.51 37.27
C ILE A 272 -22.25 -24.65 36.98
N VAL A 273 -21.10 -24.98 37.59
CA VAL A 273 -19.84 -24.25 37.35
C VAL A 273 -19.45 -24.28 35.87
N SER A 274 -19.59 -25.43 35.21
CA SER A 274 -19.30 -25.56 33.77
C SER A 274 -20.20 -24.68 32.89
N PHE A 275 -21.48 -24.51 33.27
CA PHE A 275 -22.37 -23.61 32.56
C PHE A 275 -22.03 -22.13 32.80
N GLU A 276 -21.66 -21.74 34.02
CA GLU A 276 -21.18 -20.37 34.32
C GLU A 276 -19.91 -20.02 33.52
N GLU A 277 -18.98 -20.97 33.35
CA GLU A 277 -17.81 -20.79 32.50
C GLU A 277 -18.19 -20.63 31.02
N SER A 278 -19.19 -21.39 30.56
CA SER A 278 -19.71 -21.28 29.19
C SER A 278 -20.42 -19.95 28.94
N GLU A 279 -21.17 -19.45 29.91
CA GLU A 279 -21.83 -18.14 29.85
C GLU A 279 -20.79 -17.02 29.65
N LYS A 280 -19.73 -17.01 30.47
CA LYS A 280 -18.61 -16.06 30.32
C LYS A 280 -17.94 -16.17 28.96
N ALA A 281 -17.84 -17.38 28.41
CA ALA A 281 -17.26 -17.57 27.08
C ALA A 281 -18.11 -16.92 25.98
N PHE A 282 -19.44 -17.03 26.06
CA PHE A 282 -20.35 -16.36 25.13
C PHE A 282 -20.32 -14.82 25.28
N ASP A 283 -20.22 -14.31 26.50
CA ASP A 283 -20.02 -12.87 26.74
C ASP A 283 -18.75 -12.36 26.04
N MET A 284 -17.61 -13.05 26.23
CA MET A 284 -16.35 -12.70 25.58
C MET A 284 -16.44 -12.80 24.05
N ILE A 285 -17.17 -13.79 23.51
CA ILE A 285 -17.42 -13.88 22.07
C ILE A 285 -18.19 -12.64 21.59
N GLY A 286 -19.19 -12.18 22.35
CA GLY A 286 -19.93 -10.95 22.05
C GLY A 286 -19.03 -9.71 22.03
N GLU A 287 -18.10 -9.59 22.97
CA GLU A 287 -17.09 -8.52 23.00
C GLU A 287 -16.18 -8.54 21.77
N TYR A 288 -15.63 -9.71 21.42
CA TYR A 288 -14.78 -9.86 20.23
C TYR A 288 -15.52 -9.56 18.93
N ILE A 289 -16.81 -9.94 18.82
CA ILE A 289 -17.61 -9.61 17.65
C ILE A 289 -17.81 -8.10 17.53
N ASN A 290 -18.04 -7.38 18.63
CA ASN A 290 -18.11 -5.93 18.62
C ASN A 290 -16.80 -5.28 18.16
N GLU A 291 -15.65 -5.80 18.59
CA GLU A 291 -14.35 -5.33 18.12
C GLU A 291 -14.19 -5.55 16.60
N VAL A 292 -14.59 -6.72 16.09
CA VAL A 292 -14.59 -7.00 14.64
C VAL A 292 -15.47 -6.01 13.88
N VAL A 293 -16.64 -5.66 14.40
CA VAL A 293 -17.52 -4.64 13.81
C VAL A 293 -16.85 -3.27 13.77
N MET A 294 -16.14 -2.87 14.82
CA MET A 294 -15.38 -1.62 14.83
C MET A 294 -14.26 -1.61 13.79
N ASN A 295 -13.52 -2.71 13.66
CA ASN A 295 -12.47 -2.86 12.65
C ASN A 295 -13.04 -2.82 11.22
N ILE A 296 -14.22 -3.42 10.98
CA ILE A 296 -14.94 -3.33 9.71
C ILE A 296 -15.21 -1.86 9.34
N LEU A 297 -15.71 -1.06 10.28
CA LEU A 297 -16.01 0.36 10.05
C LEU A 297 -14.75 1.17 9.75
N GLU A 298 -13.63 0.87 10.40
CA GLU A 298 -12.35 1.52 10.12
C GLU A 298 -11.86 1.19 8.70
N VAL A 299 -11.95 -0.07 8.28
CA VAL A 299 -11.59 -0.50 6.93
C VAL A 299 -12.48 0.19 5.89
N MET A 300 -13.81 0.27 6.11
CA MET A 300 -14.72 0.99 5.21
C MET A 300 -14.31 2.46 5.02
N ASN A 301 -13.95 3.14 6.10
CA ASN A 301 -13.48 4.53 6.04
C ASN A 301 -12.16 4.64 5.25
N SER A 302 -11.24 3.69 5.45
CA SER A 302 -9.98 3.64 4.71
C SER A 302 -10.19 3.41 3.21
N VAL A 303 -11.07 2.47 2.84
CA VAL A 303 -11.48 2.22 1.45
C VAL A 303 -12.04 3.49 0.81
N GLY A 304 -12.96 4.18 1.48
CA GLY A 304 -13.55 5.43 0.98
C GLY A 304 -12.50 6.53 0.75
N LYS A 305 -11.57 6.73 1.69
CA LYS A 305 -10.46 7.70 1.52
C LYS A 305 -9.54 7.32 0.37
N THR A 306 -9.21 6.04 0.24
CA THR A 306 -8.33 5.54 -0.82
C THR A 306 -8.98 5.66 -2.20
N GLN A 307 -10.30 5.47 -2.29
CA GLN A 307 -11.04 5.68 -3.53
C GLN A 307 -11.03 7.15 -3.99
N ILE A 308 -11.21 8.10 -3.06
CA ILE A 308 -11.08 9.54 -3.36
C ILE A 308 -9.65 9.86 -3.84
N SER A 309 -8.65 9.28 -3.17
CA SER A 309 -7.23 9.52 -3.50
C SER A 309 -6.87 8.93 -4.86
N SER A 310 -7.35 7.71 -5.17
CA SER A 310 -7.22 7.06 -6.48
C SER A 310 -7.77 7.94 -7.60
N LYS A 311 -8.99 8.46 -7.43
CA LYS A 311 -9.58 9.37 -8.41
C LYS A 311 -8.73 10.62 -8.63
N SER A 312 -8.20 11.21 -7.56
CA SER A 312 -7.32 12.37 -7.66
C SER A 312 -6.00 12.05 -8.39
N VAL A 313 -5.47 10.83 -8.27
CA VAL A 313 -4.28 10.39 -9.01
C VAL A 313 -4.58 10.33 -10.51
N VAL A 314 -5.73 9.75 -10.90
CA VAL A 314 -6.14 9.70 -12.31
C VAL A 314 -6.27 11.10 -12.90
N GLU A 315 -6.96 12.01 -12.22
CA GLU A 315 -7.10 13.42 -12.65
C GLU A 315 -5.73 14.11 -12.83
N LYS A 316 -4.76 13.81 -11.96
CA LYS A 316 -3.40 14.35 -12.08
C LYS A 316 -2.58 13.70 -13.19
N LEU A 317 -2.78 12.42 -13.47
CA LEU A 317 -2.14 11.76 -14.61
C LEU A 317 -2.65 12.30 -15.94
N GLU A 318 -3.93 12.66 -16.05
CA GLU A 318 -4.49 13.35 -17.21
C GLU A 318 -3.81 14.72 -17.44
N GLU A 319 -3.66 15.54 -16.39
CA GLU A 319 -2.99 16.84 -16.46
C GLU A 319 -1.51 16.72 -16.90
N VAL A 320 -0.80 15.71 -16.39
CA VAL A 320 0.58 15.43 -16.80
C VAL A 320 0.62 14.92 -18.24
N GLY A 321 -0.34 14.08 -18.65
CA GLY A 321 -0.47 13.59 -20.03
C GLY A 321 -0.65 14.74 -21.03
N GLU A 322 -1.53 15.69 -20.74
CA GLU A 322 -1.72 16.90 -21.55
C GLU A 322 -0.42 17.73 -21.62
N SER A 323 0.27 17.89 -20.49
CA SER A 323 1.55 18.59 -20.44
C SER A 323 2.64 17.90 -21.27
N MET A 324 2.66 16.56 -21.31
CA MET A 324 3.60 15.81 -22.15
C MET A 324 3.31 15.96 -23.64
N HIS A 325 2.04 15.99 -24.05
CA HIS A 325 1.68 16.28 -25.44
C HIS A 325 2.21 17.65 -25.89
N VAL A 326 2.06 18.67 -25.05
CA VAL A 326 2.61 20.00 -25.30
C VAL A 326 4.15 19.98 -25.35
N ALA A 327 4.80 19.19 -24.49
CA ALA A 327 6.25 19.04 -24.50
C ALA A 327 6.77 18.42 -25.81
N VAL A 328 6.09 17.40 -26.35
CA VAL A 328 6.42 16.81 -27.66
C VAL A 328 6.40 17.87 -28.76
N ASP A 329 5.32 18.66 -28.85
CA ASP A 329 5.18 19.72 -29.84
C ASP A 329 6.29 20.77 -29.73
N TYR A 330 6.69 21.14 -28.51
CA TYR A 330 7.81 22.05 -28.27
C TYR A 330 9.15 21.46 -28.74
N THR A 331 9.45 20.20 -28.41
CA THR A 331 10.68 19.53 -28.86
C THR A 331 10.77 19.47 -30.39
N ASP A 332 9.67 19.13 -31.07
CA ASP A 332 9.62 19.09 -32.53
C ASP A 332 9.78 20.49 -33.15
N GLY A 333 9.14 21.50 -32.54
CA GLY A 333 9.31 22.91 -32.93
C GLY A 333 10.76 23.38 -32.83
N MET A 334 11.44 23.04 -31.74
CA MET A 334 12.85 23.38 -31.52
C MET A 334 13.78 22.63 -32.50
N LEU A 335 13.54 21.36 -32.77
CA LEU A 335 14.32 20.59 -33.76
C LEU A 335 14.25 21.23 -35.15
N ASN A 336 13.06 21.69 -35.55
CA ASN A 336 12.89 22.43 -36.80
C ASN A 336 13.64 23.78 -36.80
N ALA A 337 13.64 24.49 -35.68
CA ALA A 337 14.37 25.75 -35.53
C ALA A 337 15.90 25.54 -35.64
N ILE A 338 16.45 24.51 -34.99
CA ILE A 338 17.88 24.15 -35.11
C ILE A 338 18.22 23.78 -36.55
N SER A 339 17.38 23.00 -37.22
CA SER A 339 17.60 22.64 -38.63
C SER A 339 17.72 23.88 -39.52
N ASN A 340 16.86 24.88 -39.31
CA ASN A 340 16.94 26.17 -40.01
C ASN A 340 18.21 26.96 -39.66
N GLN A 341 18.63 26.99 -38.40
CA GLN A 341 19.87 27.66 -37.98
C GLN A 341 21.13 26.99 -38.56
N VAL A 342 21.16 25.66 -38.65
CA VAL A 342 22.22 24.91 -39.32
C VAL A 342 22.30 25.30 -40.80
N GLN A 343 21.15 25.48 -41.46
CA GLN A 343 21.11 25.94 -42.85
C GLN A 343 21.64 27.38 -42.99
N ILE A 344 21.23 28.29 -42.10
CA ILE A 344 21.72 29.69 -42.08
C ILE A 344 23.23 29.74 -41.86
N SER A 345 23.78 28.92 -40.96
CA SER A 345 25.23 28.84 -40.73
C SER A 345 25.99 28.36 -41.97
N LYS A 346 25.47 27.37 -42.70
CA LYS A 346 26.06 26.95 -43.99
C LYS A 346 26.09 28.08 -45.02
N GLU A 347 25.02 28.85 -45.12
CA GLU A 347 24.95 30.01 -46.02
C GLU A 347 25.91 31.12 -45.61
N SER A 348 25.98 31.41 -44.30
CA SER A 348 26.95 32.35 -43.71
C SER A 348 28.38 32.00 -44.07
N ASN A 349 28.75 30.73 -43.91
CA ASN A 349 30.08 30.22 -44.26
C ASN A 349 30.40 30.42 -45.75
N GLY A 350 29.42 30.18 -46.64
CA GLY A 350 29.54 30.46 -48.07
C GLY A 350 29.81 31.95 -48.36
N PHE A 351 29.14 32.87 -47.66
CA PHE A 351 29.41 34.32 -47.78
C PHE A 351 30.79 34.71 -47.26
N ILE A 352 31.24 34.12 -46.15
CA ILE A 352 32.57 34.33 -45.58
C ILE A 352 33.66 33.96 -46.59
N GLU A 353 33.53 32.81 -47.28
CA GLU A 353 34.48 32.40 -48.32
C GLU A 353 34.49 33.36 -49.52
N GLN A 354 33.33 33.80 -49.99
CA GLN A 354 33.23 34.77 -51.09
C GLN A 354 33.93 36.09 -50.74
N LEU A 355 33.66 36.65 -49.55
CA LEU A 355 34.28 37.90 -49.09
C LEU A 355 35.80 37.74 -48.91
N ARG A 356 36.26 36.57 -48.46
CA ARG A 356 37.69 36.26 -48.30
C ARG A 356 38.39 36.27 -49.65
N ASN A 357 37.80 35.64 -50.66
CA ASN A 357 38.35 35.61 -52.03
C ASN A 357 38.38 37.01 -52.67
N MET A 358 37.32 37.80 -52.49
CA MET A 358 37.28 39.18 -53.01
C MET A 358 38.35 40.06 -52.38
N SER A 359 38.50 40.01 -51.06
CA SER A 359 39.45 40.87 -50.32
C SER A 359 40.90 40.45 -50.57
N GLY A 360 41.18 39.15 -50.67
CA GLY A 360 42.50 38.64 -51.03
C GLY A 360 42.94 38.99 -52.46
N SER A 361 42.01 39.28 -53.37
CA SER A 361 42.35 39.74 -54.73
C SER A 361 42.79 41.22 -54.81
N LEU A 362 42.65 41.97 -53.71
CA LEU A 362 42.94 43.40 -53.62
C LEU A 362 44.25 43.73 -52.87
N GLU A 363 44.89 42.73 -52.24
CA GLU A 363 46.25 42.83 -51.70
C GLU A 363 47.28 42.87 -52.84
#